data_AF-A0A8C1LY48-F1
#
_entry.id   AF-A0A8C1LY48-F1
#
_cell.length_a   1.000
_cell.length_b   1.000
_cell.length_c   1.000
_cell.angle_alpha   90.00
_cell.angle_beta   90.00
_cell.angle_gamma   90.00
#
_symmetry.space_group_name_H-M   'P 1'
#
loop_
_entity.id
_entity.type
_entity.pdbx_description
1 polymer ?
#
loop_
_entity_poly.entity_id
_entity_poly.type
_entity_poly.pdbx_seq_one_letter_code
_entity_poly.pdbx_strand_id
1 'polypeptide(L)'
;TTSCKAERDLMNSYKNTAEELNQTINRLHVNYTDLMTEKHQLQNNFSSLTQKNLETRVSDLTAEKSQLETRVRDLTVEKNQLETGVRSVAAEKNQLETRVRDLTTEKSQLDTRVRDLTAEKKQLETRVRDLTAEKSQLESRFRGLNAEKIQLESRFRGLTAEKSQLESRFRGLTAEKSQLESRFRGLTAEKSQLESRFRGLTAEKSQLESRVRDLTAEESQLETRVRDLTAEKNQLINRESDLTAEKNQLRRDFESLNNKGPISFFMSTERKSWSDSRQYCRDRGADLVIINTEEKQVSLCECLHISSLVSERVWIGLSDREQEGNMKWVENSPLKQGFYWLC
;
A
#
# COMPACT_ATOMS: atom_id res chain seq x y z
N THR A 1 238.38 56.79 -37.08
CA THR A 1 237.43 57.82 -36.61
C THR A 1 236.03 57.45 -37.11
N THR A 2 235.22 56.71 -36.32
CA THR A 2 234.08 57.24 -35.53
C THR A 2 232.99 57.96 -36.35
N SER A 3 232.11 57.22 -37.05
CA SER A 3 230.84 57.78 -37.56
C SER A 3 229.74 56.73 -37.91
N CYS A 4 230.08 55.53 -38.37
CA CYS A 4 229.04 54.62 -38.93
C CYS A 4 228.29 53.70 -37.92
N LYS A 5 228.47 53.88 -36.60
CA LYS A 5 227.80 53.05 -35.57
C LYS A 5 226.51 53.68 -35.00
N ALA A 6 226.33 55.00 -35.14
CA ALA A 6 225.19 55.72 -34.57
C ALA A 6 223.93 55.73 -35.47
N GLU A 7 224.07 55.63 -36.80
CA GLU A 7 222.92 55.67 -37.72
C GLU A 7 222.12 54.35 -37.76
N ARG A 8 222.76 53.21 -37.44
CA ARG A 8 222.10 51.91 -37.48
C ARG A 8 221.13 51.69 -36.31
N ASP A 9 221.46 52.23 -35.14
CA ASP A 9 220.64 52.09 -33.94
C ASP A 9 219.35 52.94 -34.03
N LEU A 10 219.39 54.06 -34.76
CA LEU A 10 218.20 54.90 -35.03
C LEU A 10 217.19 54.18 -35.96
N MET A 11 217.68 53.46 -36.97
CA MET A 11 216.83 52.76 -37.93
C MET A 11 216.10 51.56 -37.32
N ASN A 12 216.68 50.90 -36.33
CA ASN A 12 216.00 49.84 -35.57
C ASN A 12 214.88 50.38 -34.66
N SER A 13 215.01 51.60 -34.14
CA SER A 13 213.96 52.25 -33.33
C SER A 13 212.72 52.61 -34.16
N TYR A 14 212.92 53.15 -35.37
CA TYR A 14 211.81 53.45 -36.30
C TYR A 14 211.10 52.18 -36.80
N LYS A 15 211.81 51.07 -36.93
CA LYS A 15 211.20 49.80 -37.35
C LYS A 15 210.27 49.24 -36.27
N ASN A 16 210.71 49.19 -35.02
CA ASN A 16 209.88 48.69 -33.91
C ASN A 16 208.61 49.54 -33.71
N THR A 17 208.73 50.86 -33.81
CA THR A 17 207.56 51.76 -33.65
C THR A 17 206.56 51.62 -34.79
N ALA A 18 207.01 51.41 -36.03
CA ALA A 18 206.13 51.12 -37.16
C ALA A 18 205.40 49.76 -37.00
N GLU A 19 206.08 48.77 -36.44
CA GLU A 19 205.53 47.42 -36.23
C GLU A 19 204.47 47.41 -35.11
N GLU A 20 204.69 48.14 -34.01
CA GLU A 20 203.69 48.35 -32.95
C GLU A 20 202.46 49.12 -33.45
N LEU A 21 202.67 50.14 -34.28
CA LEU A 21 201.57 50.89 -34.89
C LEU A 21 200.72 50.00 -35.80
N ASN A 22 201.37 49.12 -36.58
CA ASN A 22 200.70 48.18 -37.47
C ASN A 22 199.90 47.12 -36.69
N GLN A 23 200.42 46.63 -35.57
CA GLN A 23 199.65 45.77 -34.66
C GLN A 23 198.44 46.49 -34.07
N THR A 24 198.57 47.77 -33.75
CA THR A 24 197.49 48.59 -33.19
C THR A 24 196.39 48.87 -34.22
N ILE A 25 196.78 49.17 -35.46
CA ILE A 25 195.85 49.35 -36.59
C ILE A 25 195.09 48.04 -36.84
N ASN A 26 195.76 46.89 -36.84
CA ASN A 26 195.10 45.60 -37.02
C ASN A 26 194.12 45.29 -35.86
N ARG A 27 194.49 45.59 -34.60
CA ARG A 27 193.56 45.44 -33.46
C ARG A 27 192.34 46.35 -33.58
N LEU A 28 192.53 47.60 -33.99
CA LEU A 28 191.42 48.54 -34.22
C LEU A 28 190.54 48.11 -35.38
N HIS A 29 191.12 47.57 -36.46
CA HIS A 29 190.37 47.08 -37.60
C HIS A 29 189.53 45.85 -37.21
N VAL A 30 190.11 44.90 -36.48
CA VAL A 30 189.40 43.72 -35.96
C VAL A 30 188.27 44.16 -35.01
N ASN A 31 188.55 45.06 -34.06
CA ASN A 31 187.51 45.59 -33.17
C ASN A 31 186.40 46.33 -33.94
N TYR A 32 186.74 47.09 -34.98
CA TYR A 32 185.75 47.77 -35.81
C TYR A 32 184.90 46.77 -36.61
N THR A 33 185.51 45.72 -37.17
CA THR A 33 184.76 44.66 -37.87
C THR A 33 183.88 43.86 -36.92
N ASP A 34 184.35 43.55 -35.71
CA ASP A 34 183.56 42.85 -34.69
C ASP A 34 182.38 43.71 -34.24
N LEU A 35 182.61 45.00 -33.96
CA LEU A 35 181.56 45.95 -33.57
C LEU A 35 180.53 46.16 -34.70
N MET A 36 180.99 46.21 -35.95
CA MET A 36 180.09 46.31 -37.10
C MET A 36 179.27 45.04 -37.32
N THR A 37 179.86 43.87 -37.04
CA THR A 37 179.16 42.58 -37.08
C THR A 37 178.11 42.51 -35.96
N GLU A 38 178.46 42.93 -34.75
CA GLU A 38 177.57 42.97 -33.59
C GLU A 38 176.43 43.98 -33.79
N LYS A 39 176.71 45.15 -34.36
CA LYS A 39 175.69 46.11 -34.80
C LYS A 39 174.73 45.48 -35.80
N HIS A 40 175.24 44.80 -36.83
CA HIS A 40 174.39 44.16 -37.84
C HIS A 40 173.53 43.04 -37.24
N GLN A 41 174.10 42.25 -36.32
CA GLN A 41 173.36 41.23 -35.58
C GLN A 41 172.27 41.85 -34.71
N LEU A 42 172.56 42.93 -33.98
CA LEU A 42 171.56 43.66 -33.19
C LEU A 42 170.45 44.26 -34.06
N GLN A 43 170.81 44.82 -35.23
CA GLN A 43 169.84 45.37 -36.19
C GLN A 43 168.92 44.28 -36.75
N ASN A 44 169.47 43.12 -37.09
CA ASN A 44 168.71 41.95 -37.56
C ASN A 44 167.84 41.36 -36.45
N ASN A 45 168.37 41.24 -35.24
CA ASN A 45 167.63 40.76 -34.07
C ASN A 45 166.48 41.71 -33.72
N PHE A 46 166.71 43.02 -33.74
CA PHE A 46 165.67 44.03 -33.49
C PHE A 46 164.58 43.98 -34.56
N SER A 47 164.96 43.91 -35.85
CA SER A 47 164.01 43.83 -36.97
C SER A 47 163.21 42.52 -36.92
N SER A 48 163.87 41.40 -36.65
CA SER A 48 163.21 40.09 -36.49
C SER A 48 162.27 40.08 -35.28
N LEU A 49 162.66 40.68 -34.16
CA LEU A 49 161.85 40.70 -32.94
C LEU A 49 160.64 41.63 -33.09
N THR A 50 160.82 42.81 -33.68
CA THR A 50 159.71 43.76 -33.94
C THR A 50 158.75 43.23 -34.99
N GLN A 51 159.25 42.64 -36.09
CA GLN A 51 158.43 42.00 -37.10
C GLN A 51 157.64 40.82 -36.51
N LYS A 52 158.29 39.91 -35.78
CA LYS A 52 157.63 38.78 -35.13
C LYS A 52 156.59 39.20 -34.08
N ASN A 53 156.84 40.28 -33.34
CA ASN A 53 155.88 40.82 -32.37
C ASN A 53 154.66 41.47 -33.07
N LEU A 54 154.89 42.23 -34.14
CA LEU A 54 153.80 42.80 -34.94
C LEU A 54 152.99 41.74 -35.68
N GLU A 55 153.65 40.73 -36.26
CA GLU A 55 153.00 39.58 -36.92
C GLU A 55 152.16 38.78 -35.93
N THR A 56 152.69 38.49 -34.72
CA THR A 56 151.91 37.83 -33.66
C THR A 56 150.69 38.67 -33.27
N ARG A 57 150.85 39.99 -33.04
CA ARG A 57 149.72 40.88 -32.70
C ARG A 57 148.67 40.99 -33.80
N VAL A 58 149.08 41.06 -35.07
CA VAL A 58 148.15 41.08 -36.21
C VAL A 58 147.42 39.74 -36.31
N SER A 59 148.13 38.63 -36.10
CA SER A 59 147.52 37.29 -36.04
C SER A 59 146.50 37.19 -34.91
N ASP A 60 146.82 37.64 -33.70
CA ASP A 60 145.94 37.62 -32.53
C ASP A 60 144.70 38.50 -32.73
N LEU A 61 144.88 39.73 -33.24
CA LEU A 61 143.77 40.62 -33.56
C LEU A 61 142.90 40.09 -34.71
N THR A 62 143.50 39.40 -35.68
CA THR A 62 142.75 38.76 -36.78
C THR A 62 141.95 37.59 -36.24
N ALA A 63 142.52 36.79 -35.33
CA ALA A 63 141.80 35.73 -34.63
C ALA A 63 140.65 36.31 -33.79
N GLU A 64 140.89 37.36 -33.00
CA GLU A 64 139.87 38.04 -32.20
C GLU A 64 138.75 38.64 -33.07
N LYS A 65 139.12 39.29 -34.19
CA LYS A 65 138.15 39.79 -35.18
C LYS A 65 137.29 38.66 -35.73
N SER A 66 137.89 37.55 -36.15
CA SER A 66 137.14 36.40 -36.67
C SER A 66 136.23 35.76 -35.62
N GLN A 67 136.64 35.75 -34.34
CA GLN A 67 135.81 35.32 -33.22
C GLN A 67 134.63 36.27 -32.99
N LEU A 68 134.87 37.58 -33.01
CA LEU A 68 133.82 38.59 -32.87
C LEU A 68 132.82 38.52 -34.04
N GLU A 69 133.30 38.36 -35.27
CA GLU A 69 132.45 38.16 -36.46
C GLU A 69 131.58 36.90 -36.32
N THR A 70 132.13 35.83 -35.73
CA THR A 70 131.36 34.61 -35.44
C THR A 70 130.31 34.86 -34.37
N ARG A 71 130.66 35.52 -33.26
CA ARG A 71 129.69 35.90 -32.21
C ARG A 71 128.57 36.79 -32.74
N VAL A 72 128.88 37.76 -33.61
CA VAL A 72 127.85 38.61 -34.24
C VAL A 72 126.92 37.78 -35.13
N ARG A 73 127.46 36.83 -35.91
CA ARG A 73 126.64 35.90 -36.69
C ARG A 73 125.74 35.05 -35.79
N ASP A 74 126.26 34.48 -34.72
CA ASP A 74 125.50 33.63 -33.80
C ASP A 74 124.40 34.43 -33.09
N LEU A 75 124.71 35.62 -32.58
CA LEU A 75 123.73 36.53 -31.97
C LEU A 75 122.67 36.99 -32.97
N THR A 76 123.02 37.13 -34.25
CA THR A 76 122.04 37.45 -35.31
C THR A 76 121.09 36.29 -35.55
N VAL A 77 121.59 35.05 -35.56
CA VAL A 77 120.75 33.84 -35.65
C VAL A 77 119.84 33.74 -34.43
N GLU A 78 120.38 33.92 -33.22
CA GLU A 78 119.61 33.89 -31.98
C GLU A 78 118.53 34.99 -31.95
N LYS A 79 118.87 36.21 -32.35
CA LYS A 79 117.91 37.31 -32.51
C LYS A 79 116.78 36.93 -33.47
N ASN A 80 117.12 36.40 -34.64
CA ASN A 80 116.11 36.00 -35.62
C ASN A 80 115.20 34.87 -35.08
N GLN A 81 115.77 33.91 -34.35
CA GLN A 81 115.01 32.85 -33.68
C GLN A 81 114.06 33.42 -32.61
N LEU A 82 114.54 34.34 -31.78
CA LEU A 82 113.72 35.03 -30.78
C LEU A 82 112.60 35.85 -31.44
N GLU A 83 112.88 36.57 -32.53
CA GLU A 83 111.86 37.29 -33.30
C GLU A 83 110.78 36.35 -33.85
N THR A 84 111.16 35.18 -34.37
CA THR A 84 110.18 34.16 -34.79
C THR A 84 109.37 33.60 -33.61
N GLY A 85 110.01 33.36 -32.46
CA GLY A 85 109.33 32.92 -31.24
C GLY A 85 108.32 33.94 -30.74
N VAL A 86 108.69 35.23 -30.71
CA VAL A 86 107.79 36.33 -30.34
C VAL A 86 106.59 36.41 -31.29
N ARG A 87 106.81 36.25 -32.60
CA ARG A 87 105.70 36.21 -33.59
C ARG A 87 104.77 35.03 -33.35
N SER A 88 105.30 33.84 -33.01
CA SER A 88 104.49 32.65 -32.69
C SER A 88 103.63 32.88 -31.46
N VAL A 89 104.24 33.35 -30.36
CA VAL A 89 103.52 33.66 -29.11
C VAL A 89 102.47 34.75 -29.32
N ALA A 90 102.75 35.75 -30.14
CA ALA A 90 101.77 36.78 -30.50
C ALA A 90 100.57 36.18 -31.27
N ALA A 91 100.81 35.24 -32.18
CA ALA A 91 99.75 34.54 -32.90
C ALA A 91 98.89 33.67 -31.96
N GLU A 92 99.53 32.92 -31.06
CA GLU A 92 98.84 32.12 -30.03
C GLU A 92 98.02 33.00 -29.09
N LYS A 93 98.55 34.15 -28.67
CA LYS A 93 97.83 35.15 -27.87
C LYS A 93 96.56 35.62 -28.59
N ASN A 94 96.67 36.01 -29.86
CA ASN A 94 95.52 36.47 -30.65
C ASN A 94 94.45 35.36 -30.82
N GLN A 95 94.87 34.10 -30.97
CA GLN A 95 93.96 32.96 -31.00
C GLN A 95 93.25 32.76 -29.67
N LEU A 96 93.98 32.83 -28.54
CA LEU A 96 93.40 32.72 -27.21
C LEU A 96 92.43 33.86 -26.91
N GLU A 97 92.76 35.09 -27.27
CA GLU A 97 91.86 36.25 -27.14
C GLU A 97 90.57 36.06 -27.93
N THR A 98 90.64 35.42 -29.10
CA THR A 98 89.46 35.09 -29.90
C THR A 98 88.61 34.02 -29.24
N ARG A 99 89.23 32.92 -28.77
CA ARG A 99 88.52 31.88 -28.02
C ARG A 99 87.85 32.42 -26.75
N VAL A 100 88.49 33.35 -26.04
CA VAL A 100 87.91 34.00 -24.85
C VAL A 100 86.68 34.82 -25.23
N ARG A 101 86.72 35.56 -26.34
CA ARG A 101 85.56 36.31 -26.86
C ARG A 101 84.40 35.38 -27.24
N ASP A 102 84.69 34.28 -27.93
CA ASP A 102 83.67 33.30 -28.34
C ASP A 102 83.02 32.63 -27.13
N LEU A 103 83.82 32.16 -26.17
CA LEU A 103 83.32 31.57 -24.92
C LEU A 103 82.53 32.57 -24.07
N THR A 104 82.90 33.85 -24.08
CA THR A 104 82.13 34.90 -23.40
C THR A 104 80.75 35.07 -24.03
N THR A 105 80.69 35.02 -25.37
CA THR A 105 79.43 35.08 -26.12
C THR A 105 78.57 33.86 -25.82
N GLU A 106 79.14 32.65 -25.89
CA GLU A 106 78.43 31.41 -25.57
C GLU A 106 77.90 31.41 -24.12
N LYS A 107 78.71 31.87 -23.16
CA LYS A 107 78.29 32.04 -21.77
C LYS A 107 77.08 32.95 -21.65
N SER A 108 77.08 34.11 -22.32
CA SER A 108 75.94 35.05 -22.29
C SER A 108 74.65 34.45 -22.89
N GLN A 109 74.79 33.61 -23.92
CA GLN A 109 73.67 32.90 -24.53
C GLN A 109 73.11 31.84 -23.58
N LEU A 110 73.99 31.08 -22.93
CA LEU A 110 73.60 30.10 -21.90
C LEU A 110 72.92 30.77 -20.70
N ASP A 111 73.44 31.91 -20.22
CA ASP A 111 72.82 32.69 -19.14
C ASP A 111 71.41 33.14 -19.52
N THR A 112 71.19 33.50 -20.80
CA THR A 112 69.87 33.85 -21.31
C THR A 112 68.94 32.66 -21.34
N ARG A 113 69.41 31.52 -21.84
CA ARG A 113 68.63 30.28 -21.89
C ARG A 113 68.25 29.78 -20.49
N VAL A 114 69.15 29.91 -19.51
CA VAL A 114 68.87 29.57 -18.10
C VAL A 114 67.80 30.47 -17.51
N ARG A 115 67.85 31.78 -17.81
CA ARG A 115 66.81 32.73 -17.37
C ARG A 115 65.44 32.36 -17.96
N ASP A 116 65.37 32.07 -19.25
CA ASP A 116 64.12 31.73 -19.93
C ASP A 116 63.52 30.42 -19.40
N LEU A 117 64.33 29.37 -19.27
CA LEU A 117 63.90 28.08 -18.70
C LEU A 117 63.45 28.22 -17.23
N THR A 118 64.08 29.11 -16.47
CA THR A 118 63.65 29.40 -15.09
C THR A 118 62.28 30.08 -15.06
N ALA A 119 62.00 30.98 -16.00
CA ALA A 119 60.70 31.61 -16.12
C ALA A 119 59.62 30.60 -16.54
N GLU A 120 59.91 29.75 -17.53
CA GLU A 120 59.02 28.69 -17.99
C GLU A 120 58.71 27.69 -16.86
N LYS A 121 59.73 27.28 -16.10
CA LYS A 121 59.55 26.44 -14.91
C LYS A 121 58.55 27.05 -13.91
N LYS A 122 58.70 28.33 -13.59
CA LYS A 122 57.77 29.03 -12.67
C LYS A 122 56.34 29.10 -13.22
N GLN A 123 56.19 29.27 -14.53
CA GLN A 123 54.87 29.24 -15.18
C GLN A 123 54.24 27.84 -15.08
N LEU A 124 55.02 26.79 -15.35
CA LEU A 124 54.56 25.41 -15.22
C LEU A 124 54.18 25.06 -13.78
N GLU A 125 54.97 25.47 -12.79
CA GLU A 125 54.64 25.30 -11.37
C GLU A 125 53.33 25.98 -11.00
N THR A 126 53.04 27.14 -11.60
CA THR A 126 51.77 27.85 -11.39
C THR A 126 50.61 27.11 -12.01
N ARG A 127 50.73 26.67 -13.27
CA ARG A 127 49.71 25.85 -13.93
C ARG A 127 49.41 24.55 -13.18
N VAL A 128 50.43 23.90 -12.63
CA VAL A 128 50.24 22.68 -11.82
C VAL A 128 49.45 22.98 -10.55
N ARG A 129 49.73 24.10 -9.86
CA ARG A 129 48.96 24.53 -8.69
C ARG A 129 47.49 24.81 -9.04
N ASP A 130 47.25 25.53 -10.13
CA ASP A 130 45.90 25.89 -10.56
C ASP A 130 45.09 24.64 -10.95
N LEU A 131 45.67 23.74 -11.75
CA LEU A 131 45.03 22.46 -12.12
C LEU A 131 44.77 21.56 -10.91
N THR A 132 45.64 21.60 -9.89
CA THR A 132 45.43 20.87 -8.64
C THR A 132 44.21 21.42 -7.90
N ALA A 133 44.06 22.75 -7.84
CA ALA A 133 42.91 23.39 -7.22
C ALA A 133 41.61 23.09 -7.98
N GLU A 134 41.62 23.16 -9.31
CA GLU A 134 40.48 22.79 -10.15
C GLU A 134 40.07 21.32 -9.95
N LYS A 135 41.05 20.41 -9.89
CA LYS A 135 40.80 18.99 -9.61
C LYS A 135 40.09 18.81 -8.26
N SER A 136 40.58 19.45 -7.20
CA SER A 136 39.94 19.36 -5.88
C SER A 136 38.53 19.96 -5.85
N GLN A 137 38.28 21.04 -6.59
CA GLN A 137 36.94 21.60 -6.76
C GLN A 137 36.01 20.62 -7.47
N LEU A 138 36.47 19.98 -8.55
CA LEU A 138 35.69 19.01 -9.30
C LEU A 138 35.34 17.77 -8.45
N GLU A 139 36.30 17.28 -7.65
CA GLU A 139 36.07 16.19 -6.69
C GLU A 139 35.04 16.57 -5.63
N SER A 140 35.03 17.82 -5.15
CA SER A 140 34.00 18.33 -4.23
C SER A 140 32.62 18.34 -4.89
N ARG A 141 32.52 18.88 -6.12
CA ARG A 141 31.27 18.90 -6.89
C ARG A 141 30.73 17.49 -7.15
N PHE A 142 31.60 16.55 -7.50
CA PHE A 142 31.21 15.16 -7.72
C PHE A 142 30.65 14.52 -6.45
N ARG A 143 31.27 14.76 -5.29
CA ARG A 143 30.74 14.29 -3.99
C ARG A 143 29.36 14.89 -3.69
N GLY A 144 29.16 16.17 -3.97
CA GLY A 144 27.86 16.84 -3.82
C GLY A 144 26.77 16.21 -4.71
N LEU A 145 27.06 16.06 -6.01
CA LEU A 145 26.13 15.43 -6.96
C LEU A 145 25.81 13.98 -6.57
N ASN A 146 26.78 13.23 -6.06
CA ASN A 146 26.54 11.87 -5.60
C ASN A 146 25.63 11.82 -4.35
N ALA A 147 25.77 12.79 -3.43
CA ALA A 147 24.87 12.92 -2.29
C ALA A 147 23.44 13.27 -2.73
N GLU A 148 23.29 14.21 -3.68
CA GLU A 148 21.99 14.57 -4.27
C GLU A 148 21.33 13.36 -4.96
N LYS A 149 22.11 12.56 -5.71
CA LYS A 149 21.63 11.32 -6.32
C LYS A 149 21.07 10.35 -5.29
N ILE A 150 21.80 10.10 -4.20
CA ILE A 150 21.36 9.20 -3.12
C ILE A 150 20.07 9.72 -2.46
N GLN A 151 19.96 11.04 -2.25
CA GLN A 151 18.75 11.66 -1.71
C GLN A 151 17.55 11.47 -2.65
N LEU A 152 17.76 11.66 -3.96
CA LEU A 152 16.71 11.47 -4.95
C LEU A 152 16.23 10.02 -5.03
N GLU A 153 17.15 9.05 -4.98
CA GLU A 153 16.84 7.61 -4.91
C GLU A 153 16.04 7.26 -3.64
N SER A 154 16.34 7.89 -2.50
CA SER A 154 15.57 7.73 -1.26
C SER A 154 14.14 8.28 -1.41
N ARG A 155 13.98 9.49 -1.96
CA ARG A 155 12.67 10.09 -2.22
C ARG A 155 11.82 9.25 -3.17
N PHE A 156 12.43 8.71 -4.22
CA PHE A 156 11.73 7.85 -5.18
C PHE A 156 11.22 6.56 -4.54
N ARG A 157 12.02 5.94 -3.65
CA ARG A 157 11.59 4.79 -2.85
C ARG A 157 10.42 5.15 -1.93
N GLY A 158 10.46 6.30 -1.27
CA GLY A 158 9.36 6.81 -0.45
C GLY A 158 8.06 6.98 -1.24
N LEU A 159 8.10 7.67 -2.38
CA LEU A 159 6.94 7.86 -3.25
C LEU A 159 6.37 6.55 -3.78
N THR A 160 7.22 5.56 -4.06
CA THR A 160 6.79 4.22 -4.49
C THR A 160 6.01 3.51 -3.38
N ALA A 161 6.46 3.63 -2.13
CA ALA A 161 5.75 3.07 -0.97
C ALA A 161 4.40 3.77 -0.74
N GLU A 162 4.36 5.11 -0.81
CA GLU A 162 3.13 5.89 -0.68
C GLU A 162 2.10 5.53 -1.77
N LYS A 163 2.56 5.39 -3.03
CA LYS A 163 1.70 4.93 -4.13
C LYS A 163 1.09 3.56 -3.83
N SER A 164 1.91 2.62 -3.37
CA SER A 164 1.45 1.25 -3.06
C SER A 164 0.43 1.24 -1.91
N GLN A 165 0.64 2.09 -0.90
CA GLN A 165 -0.31 2.27 0.21
C GLN A 165 -1.64 2.87 -0.29
N LEU A 166 -1.58 3.87 -1.18
CA LEU A 166 -2.77 4.49 -1.74
C LEU A 166 -3.58 3.50 -2.59
N GLU A 167 -2.92 2.67 -3.40
CA GLU A 167 -3.56 1.60 -4.17
C GLU A 167 -4.23 0.56 -3.27
N SER A 168 -3.62 0.22 -2.13
CA SER A 168 -4.23 -0.67 -1.12
C SER A 168 -5.49 -0.04 -0.51
N ARG A 169 -5.43 1.24 -0.12
CA ARG A 169 -6.59 1.98 0.41
C ARG A 169 -7.72 2.06 -0.61
N PHE A 170 -7.41 2.31 -1.88
CA PHE A 170 -8.42 2.37 -2.94
C PHE A 170 -9.11 1.02 -3.14
N ARG A 171 -8.36 -0.09 -3.10
CA ARG A 171 -8.93 -1.44 -3.12
C ARG A 171 -9.86 -1.68 -1.93
N GLY A 172 -9.46 -1.26 -0.73
CA GLY A 172 -10.29 -1.32 0.48
C GLY A 172 -11.61 -0.56 0.33
N LEU A 173 -11.55 0.71 -0.08
CA LEU A 173 -12.76 1.54 -0.31
C LEU A 173 -13.67 0.96 -1.39
N THR A 174 -13.10 0.34 -2.43
CA THR A 174 -13.88 -0.34 -3.48
C THR A 174 -14.66 -1.54 -2.91
N ALA A 175 -14.03 -2.30 -2.02
CA ALA A 175 -14.68 -3.42 -1.33
C ALA A 175 -15.79 -2.94 -0.38
N GLU A 176 -15.53 -1.90 0.42
CA GLU A 176 -16.53 -1.29 1.31
C GLU A 176 -17.74 -0.77 0.53
N LYS A 177 -17.50 -0.08 -0.60
CA LYS A 177 -18.58 0.38 -1.50
C LYS A 177 -19.43 -0.78 -1.98
N SER A 178 -18.81 -1.86 -2.45
CA SER A 178 -19.52 -3.06 -2.94
C SER A 178 -20.34 -3.73 -1.84
N GLN A 179 -19.82 -3.77 -0.61
CA GLN A 179 -20.56 -4.26 0.56
C GLN A 179 -21.76 -3.38 0.88
N LEU A 180 -21.60 -2.05 0.83
CA LEU A 180 -22.69 -1.12 1.09
C LEU A 180 -23.80 -1.23 0.04
N GLU A 181 -23.45 -1.37 -1.24
CA GLU A 181 -24.40 -1.62 -2.32
C GLU A 181 -25.17 -2.94 -2.14
N SER A 182 -24.51 -4.00 -1.64
CA SER A 182 -25.16 -5.26 -1.29
C SER A 182 -26.15 -5.09 -0.14
N ARG A 183 -25.75 -4.40 0.94
CA ARG A 183 -26.63 -4.10 2.08
C ARG A 183 -27.85 -3.27 1.66
N PHE A 184 -27.66 -2.28 0.80
CA PHE A 184 -28.76 -1.46 0.29
C PHE A 184 -29.77 -2.28 -0.52
N ARG A 185 -29.29 -3.21 -1.36
CA ARG A 185 -30.15 -4.17 -2.07
C ARG A 185 -30.93 -5.06 -1.09
N GLY A 186 -30.27 -5.56 -0.04
CA GLY A 186 -30.92 -6.35 1.02
C GLY A 186 -32.04 -5.57 1.72
N LEU A 187 -31.75 -4.35 2.18
CA LEU A 187 -32.76 -3.49 2.83
C LEU A 187 -33.92 -3.14 1.89
N THR A 188 -33.65 -2.97 0.59
CA THR A 188 -34.70 -2.74 -0.41
C THR A 188 -35.63 -3.95 -0.51
N ALA A 189 -35.07 -5.18 -0.51
CA ALA A 189 -35.87 -6.40 -0.53
C ALA A 189 -36.69 -6.59 0.75
N GLU A 190 -36.10 -6.35 1.92
CA GLU A 190 -36.81 -6.39 3.21
C GLU A 190 -37.97 -5.39 3.25
N LYS A 191 -37.75 -4.16 2.75
CA LYS A 191 -38.81 -3.15 2.64
C LYS A 191 -39.98 -3.65 1.79
N SER A 192 -39.70 -4.20 0.60
CA SER A 192 -40.75 -4.73 -0.28
C SER A 192 -41.50 -5.92 0.34
N GLN A 193 -40.80 -6.78 1.09
CA GLN A 193 -41.44 -7.85 1.86
C GLN A 193 -42.36 -7.31 2.94
N LEU A 194 -41.92 -6.29 3.68
CA LEU A 194 -42.73 -5.66 4.73
C LEU A 194 -43.99 -4.99 4.15
N GLU A 195 -43.86 -4.28 3.02
CA GLU A 195 -44.99 -3.70 2.29
C GLU A 195 -46.00 -4.77 1.83
N SER A 196 -45.51 -5.94 1.39
CA SER A 196 -46.39 -7.08 1.04
C SER A 196 -47.13 -7.62 2.26
N ARG A 197 -46.44 -7.82 3.39
CA ARG A 197 -47.05 -8.27 4.64
C ARG A 197 -48.10 -7.28 5.15
N PHE A 198 -47.82 -5.99 5.06
CA PHE A 198 -48.76 -4.95 5.48
C PHE A 198 -50.04 -4.98 4.63
N ARG A 199 -49.91 -5.17 3.30
CA ARG A 199 -51.08 -5.36 2.41
C ARG A 199 -51.87 -6.61 2.80
N GLY A 200 -51.19 -7.72 3.09
CA GLY A 200 -51.84 -8.96 3.56
C GLY A 200 -52.62 -8.77 4.85
N LEU A 201 -52.01 -8.16 5.88
CA LEU A 201 -52.69 -7.86 7.15
C LEU A 201 -53.86 -6.89 6.97
N THR A 202 -53.75 -5.93 6.06
CA THR A 202 -54.86 -5.01 5.74
C THR A 202 -56.05 -5.77 5.14
N ALA A 203 -55.79 -6.74 4.26
CA ALA A 203 -56.83 -7.58 3.67
C ALA A 203 -57.48 -8.49 4.73
N GLU A 204 -56.68 -9.14 5.58
CA GLU A 204 -57.17 -9.98 6.68
C GLU A 204 -58.02 -9.19 7.68
N LYS A 205 -57.59 -7.97 8.05
CA LYS A 205 -58.38 -7.05 8.87
C LYS A 205 -59.74 -6.76 8.24
N SER A 206 -59.76 -6.44 6.94
CA SER A 206 -61.02 -6.16 6.21
C SER A 206 -61.95 -7.37 6.18
N GLN A 207 -61.40 -8.59 6.04
CA GLN A 207 -62.16 -9.83 6.11
C GLN A 207 -62.74 -10.08 7.51
N LEU A 208 -61.95 -9.86 8.56
CA LEU A 208 -62.41 -9.97 9.94
C LEU A 208 -63.51 -8.95 10.25
N GLU A 209 -63.38 -7.70 9.80
CA GLU A 209 -64.42 -6.67 9.94
C GLU A 209 -65.72 -7.07 9.20
N SER A 210 -65.64 -7.75 8.06
CA SER A 210 -66.82 -8.32 7.40
C SER A 210 -67.47 -9.42 8.23
N ARG A 211 -66.67 -10.38 8.73
CA ARG A 211 -67.17 -11.48 9.56
C ARG A 211 -67.84 -10.99 10.84
N VAL A 212 -67.28 -9.96 11.47
CA VAL A 212 -67.89 -9.33 12.65
C VAL A 212 -69.25 -8.76 12.28
N ARG A 213 -69.39 -8.03 11.16
CA ARG A 213 -70.69 -7.52 10.70
C ARG A 213 -71.69 -8.65 10.43
N ASP A 214 -71.25 -9.72 9.78
CA ASP A 214 -72.11 -10.86 9.47
C ASP A 214 -72.60 -11.56 10.75
N LEU A 215 -71.70 -11.79 11.72
CA LEU A 215 -72.03 -12.37 13.01
C LEU A 215 -72.96 -11.47 13.84
N THR A 216 -72.73 -10.15 13.84
CA THR A 216 -73.63 -9.19 14.49
C THR A 216 -75.03 -9.21 13.87
N ALA A 217 -75.13 -9.38 12.54
CA ALA A 217 -76.42 -9.52 11.86
C ALA A 217 -77.12 -10.84 12.24
N GLU A 218 -76.39 -11.95 12.31
CA GLU A 218 -76.90 -13.25 12.75
C GLU A 218 -77.36 -13.20 14.22
N GLU A 219 -76.60 -12.55 15.11
CA GLU A 219 -76.98 -12.33 16.50
C GLU A 219 -78.31 -11.58 16.60
N SER A 220 -78.47 -10.48 15.86
CA SER A 220 -79.73 -9.71 15.83
C SER A 220 -80.92 -10.53 15.31
N GLN A 221 -80.68 -11.40 14.32
CA GLN A 221 -81.70 -12.33 13.82
C GLN A 221 -82.07 -13.37 14.88
N LEU A 222 -81.09 -13.94 15.57
CA LEU A 222 -81.31 -14.91 16.63
C LEU A 222 -82.05 -14.28 17.81
N GLU A 223 -81.70 -13.07 18.23
CA GLU A 223 -82.44 -12.32 19.25
C GLU A 223 -83.91 -12.11 18.84
N THR A 224 -84.16 -11.81 17.57
CA THR A 224 -85.53 -11.68 17.03
C THR A 224 -86.28 -13.00 17.13
N ARG A 225 -85.68 -14.12 16.70
CA ARG A 225 -86.29 -15.45 16.83
C ARG A 225 -86.56 -15.84 18.28
N VAL A 226 -85.65 -15.52 19.21
CA VAL A 226 -85.85 -15.76 20.64
C VAL A 226 -87.03 -14.95 21.16
N ARG A 227 -87.17 -13.68 20.76
CA ARG A 227 -88.34 -12.85 21.11
C ARG A 227 -89.63 -13.46 20.57
N ASP A 228 -89.66 -13.87 19.30
CA ASP A 228 -90.83 -14.47 18.65
C ASP A 228 -91.24 -15.78 19.31
N LEU A 229 -90.28 -16.69 19.55
CA LEU A 229 -90.53 -17.96 20.24
C LEU A 229 -90.99 -17.75 21.69
N THR A 230 -90.47 -16.72 22.37
CA THR A 230 -90.93 -16.35 23.72
C THR A 230 -92.37 -15.87 23.69
N ALA A 231 -92.75 -15.08 22.67
CA ALA A 231 -94.13 -14.64 22.48
C ALA A 231 -95.08 -15.82 22.18
N GLU A 232 -94.68 -16.73 21.27
CA GLU A 232 -95.42 -17.96 20.96
C GLU A 232 -95.58 -18.85 22.20
N LYS A 233 -94.51 -19.06 22.98
CA LYS A 233 -94.57 -19.78 24.25
C LYS A 233 -95.60 -19.16 25.20
N ASN A 234 -95.60 -17.83 25.35
CA ASN A 234 -96.56 -17.14 26.21
C ASN A 234 -98.01 -17.31 25.71
N GLN A 235 -98.23 -17.29 24.39
CA GLN A 235 -99.53 -17.59 23.81
C GLN A 235 -99.99 -19.02 24.11
N LEU A 236 -99.09 -20.00 24.00
CA LEU A 236 -99.39 -21.39 24.33
C LEU A 236 -99.69 -21.58 25.82
N ILE A 237 -98.95 -20.92 26.72
CA ILE A 237 -99.24 -20.92 28.16
C ILE A 237 -100.64 -20.37 28.44
N ASN A 238 -101.00 -19.25 27.81
CA ASN A 238 -102.35 -18.68 27.96
C ASN A 238 -103.42 -19.67 27.48
N ARG A 239 -103.20 -20.32 26.33
CA ARG A 239 -104.14 -21.31 25.79
C ARG A 239 -104.23 -22.57 26.65
N GLU A 240 -103.12 -23.02 27.24
CA GLU A 240 -103.13 -24.11 28.22
C GLU A 240 -103.95 -23.72 29.46
N SER A 241 -103.81 -22.47 29.93
CA SER A 241 -104.62 -21.93 31.03
C SER A 241 -106.11 -21.91 30.68
N ASP A 242 -106.46 -21.41 29.49
CA ASP A 242 -107.84 -21.37 28.99
C ASP A 242 -108.45 -22.77 28.89
N LEU A 243 -107.73 -23.72 28.26
CA LEU A 243 -108.16 -25.11 28.14
C LEU A 243 -108.27 -25.80 29.51
N THR A 244 -107.39 -25.48 30.45
CA THR A 244 -107.46 -25.98 31.83
C THR A 244 -108.71 -25.44 32.53
N ALA A 245 -109.05 -24.17 32.33
CA ALA A 245 -110.27 -23.57 32.85
C ALA A 245 -111.53 -24.23 32.24
N GLU A 246 -111.54 -24.45 30.92
CA GLU A 246 -112.63 -25.14 30.21
C GLU A 246 -112.78 -26.59 30.69
N LYS A 247 -111.68 -27.35 30.81
CA LYS A 247 -111.67 -28.71 31.37
C LYS A 247 -112.26 -28.73 32.79
N ASN A 248 -111.87 -27.79 33.64
CA ASN A 248 -112.40 -27.69 35.00
C ASN A 248 -113.89 -27.33 35.00
N GLN A 249 -114.35 -26.53 34.04
CA GLN A 249 -115.78 -26.23 33.87
C GLN A 249 -116.56 -27.48 33.45
N LEU A 250 -116.13 -28.17 32.39
CA LEU A 250 -116.76 -29.40 31.92
C LEU A 250 -116.80 -30.49 32.98
N ARG A 251 -115.74 -30.60 33.79
CA ARG A 251 -115.71 -31.52 34.93
C ARG A 251 -116.82 -31.21 35.94
N ARG A 252 -117.02 -29.93 36.28
CA ARG A 252 -118.13 -29.51 37.17
C ARG A 252 -119.49 -29.83 36.56
N ASP A 253 -119.65 -29.60 35.25
CA ASP A 253 -120.90 -29.88 34.54
C ASP A 253 -121.21 -31.39 34.51
N PHE A 254 -120.20 -32.24 34.30
CA PHE A 254 -120.34 -33.70 34.36
C PHE A 254 -120.68 -34.21 35.77
N GLU A 255 -120.00 -33.69 36.79
CA GLU A 255 -120.32 -34.01 38.20
C GLU A 255 -121.77 -33.62 38.55
N SER A 256 -122.30 -32.55 37.96
CA SER A 256 -123.70 -32.13 38.13
C SER A 256 -124.71 -33.09 37.47
N LEU A 257 -124.42 -33.61 36.28
CA LEU A 257 -125.31 -34.52 35.53
C LEU A 257 -125.45 -35.91 36.18
N ASN A 258 -124.40 -36.42 36.83
CA ASN A 258 -124.40 -37.75 37.43
C ASN A 258 -125.25 -37.85 38.74
N ASN A 259 -125.78 -36.72 39.23
CA ASN A 259 -126.56 -36.68 40.48
C ASN A 259 -128.06 -36.99 40.29
N LYS A 260 -128.51 -37.41 39.10
CA LYS A 260 -129.89 -37.85 38.78
C LYS A 260 -129.88 -39.32 38.31
N GLY A 261 -130.08 -40.28 39.21
CA GLY A 261 -129.99 -41.73 38.91
C GLY A 261 -131.19 -42.35 38.14
N PRO A 262 -131.02 -43.52 37.48
CA PRO A 262 -132.07 -44.17 36.66
C PRO A 262 -133.09 -45.01 37.45
N ILE A 263 -134.34 -45.08 36.93
CA ILE A 263 -135.48 -45.89 37.42
C ILE A 263 -135.31 -47.35 36.96
N SER A 264 -135.47 -48.34 37.86
CA SER A 264 -135.31 -49.78 37.56
C SER A 264 -136.65 -50.53 37.43
N PHE A 265 -136.78 -51.37 36.40
CA PHE A 265 -137.93 -52.25 36.15
C PHE A 265 -137.48 -53.72 36.07
N PHE A 266 -138.35 -54.67 36.41
CA PHE A 266 -138.13 -56.10 36.17
C PHE A 266 -139.42 -56.78 35.68
N MET A 267 -139.29 -57.87 34.92
CA MET A 267 -140.41 -58.59 34.29
C MET A 267 -140.41 -60.06 34.70
N SER A 268 -141.60 -60.65 34.92
CA SER A 268 -141.74 -62.10 35.15
C SER A 268 -141.66 -62.86 33.81
N THR A 269 -140.88 -63.94 33.76
CA THR A 269 -140.76 -64.81 32.57
C THR A 269 -141.89 -65.83 32.45
N GLU A 270 -142.80 -65.90 33.42
CA GLU A 270 -143.91 -66.86 33.45
C GLU A 270 -145.24 -66.17 33.17
N ARG A 271 -146.05 -66.74 32.26
CA ARG A 271 -147.43 -66.28 32.04
C ARG A 271 -148.27 -66.60 33.27
N LYS A 272 -148.81 -65.54 33.88
CA LYS A 272 -149.64 -65.58 35.09
C LYS A 272 -150.96 -64.85 34.83
N SER A 273 -151.99 -65.11 35.63
CA SER A 273 -153.21 -64.28 35.62
C SER A 273 -152.87 -62.89 36.20
N TRP A 274 -153.65 -61.84 35.89
CA TRP A 274 -153.38 -60.49 36.41
C TRP A 274 -153.21 -60.45 37.94
N SER A 275 -154.03 -61.21 38.68
CA SER A 275 -153.91 -61.34 40.15
C SER A 275 -152.57 -61.95 40.56
N ASP A 276 -152.18 -63.03 39.91
CA ASP A 276 -150.95 -63.75 40.21
C ASP A 276 -149.71 -62.94 39.80
N SER A 277 -149.79 -62.19 38.69
CA SER A 277 -148.74 -61.25 38.27
C SER A 277 -148.55 -60.11 39.28
N ARG A 278 -149.66 -59.56 39.82
CA ARG A 278 -149.59 -58.54 40.86
C ARG A 278 -148.99 -59.09 42.15
N GLN A 279 -149.41 -60.28 42.57
CA GLN A 279 -148.84 -60.93 43.74
C GLN A 279 -147.35 -61.22 43.54
N TYR A 280 -146.96 -61.69 42.34
CA TYR A 280 -145.55 -61.96 42.00
C TYR A 280 -144.65 -60.71 42.12
N CYS A 281 -145.13 -59.54 41.69
CA CYS A 281 -144.41 -58.28 41.86
C CYS A 281 -144.30 -57.88 43.34
N ARG A 282 -145.40 -58.02 44.10
CA ARG A 282 -145.46 -57.69 45.54
C ARG A 282 -144.58 -58.59 46.40
N ASP A 283 -144.52 -59.87 46.09
CA ASP A 283 -143.64 -60.84 46.75
C ASP A 283 -142.15 -60.48 46.59
N ARG A 284 -141.81 -59.61 45.61
CA ARG A 284 -140.45 -59.11 45.33
C ARG A 284 -140.24 -57.64 45.69
N GLY A 285 -141.14 -57.07 46.49
CA GLY A 285 -141.03 -55.67 46.94
C GLY A 285 -141.35 -54.63 45.88
N ALA A 286 -142.00 -55.01 44.78
CA ALA A 286 -142.50 -54.09 43.75
C ALA A 286 -144.03 -54.22 43.59
N ASP A 287 -144.63 -53.45 42.68
CA ASP A 287 -146.03 -53.64 42.28
C ASP A 287 -146.10 -53.63 40.74
N LEU A 288 -147.23 -54.02 40.17
CA LEU A 288 -147.41 -53.92 38.72
C LEU A 288 -147.23 -52.47 38.27
N VAL A 289 -146.55 -52.27 37.15
CA VAL A 289 -146.12 -50.95 36.71
C VAL A 289 -147.30 -49.99 36.52
N ILE A 290 -147.14 -48.79 37.09
CA ILE A 290 -148.05 -47.67 36.94
C ILE A 290 -147.39 -46.67 36.00
N ILE A 291 -148.02 -46.45 34.84
CA ILE A 291 -147.52 -45.55 33.81
C ILE A 291 -148.21 -44.19 34.02
N ASN A 292 -147.55 -43.31 34.78
CA ASN A 292 -148.09 -41.99 35.14
C ASN A 292 -147.20 -40.78 34.77
N THR A 293 -146.01 -41.01 34.20
CA THR A 293 -145.13 -39.96 33.64
C THR A 293 -144.61 -40.37 32.27
N GLU A 294 -144.36 -39.39 31.41
CA GLU A 294 -143.83 -39.60 30.05
C GLU A 294 -142.46 -40.30 30.10
N GLU A 295 -141.62 -40.00 31.09
CA GLU A 295 -140.32 -40.66 31.31
C GLU A 295 -140.48 -42.16 31.61
N LYS A 296 -141.48 -42.55 32.42
CA LYS A 296 -141.79 -43.97 32.67
C LYS A 296 -142.36 -44.64 31.43
N GLN A 297 -143.16 -43.94 30.63
CA GLN A 297 -143.70 -44.47 29.37
C GLN A 297 -142.59 -44.69 28.33
N VAL A 298 -141.71 -43.71 28.13
CA VAL A 298 -140.57 -43.81 27.20
C VAL A 298 -139.58 -44.88 27.67
N SER A 299 -139.22 -44.90 28.96
CA SER A 299 -138.28 -45.89 29.48
C SER A 299 -138.86 -47.32 29.47
N LEU A 300 -140.17 -47.49 29.69
CA LEU A 300 -140.83 -48.79 29.56
C LEU A 300 -140.97 -49.22 28.09
N CYS A 301 -141.28 -48.30 27.18
CA CYS A 301 -141.32 -48.58 25.75
C CYS A 301 -139.94 -48.91 25.20
N GLU A 302 -138.87 -48.20 25.59
CA GLU A 302 -137.49 -48.57 25.23
C GLU A 302 -137.11 -49.94 25.79
N CYS A 303 -137.45 -50.25 27.04
CA CYS A 303 -137.25 -51.59 27.60
C CYS A 303 -138.01 -52.69 26.84
N LEU A 304 -139.28 -52.48 26.48
CA LEU A 304 -140.07 -53.43 25.69
C LEU A 304 -139.53 -53.57 24.25
N HIS A 305 -139.09 -52.47 23.62
CA HIS A 305 -138.54 -52.45 22.26
C HIS A 305 -137.16 -53.12 22.18
N ILE A 306 -136.28 -52.89 23.17
CA ILE A 306 -134.95 -53.51 23.24
C ILE A 306 -135.08 -55.01 23.53
N SER A 307 -136.11 -55.44 24.26
CA SER A 307 -136.23 -56.83 24.66
C SER A 307 -136.48 -57.82 23.51
N SER A 308 -137.01 -57.40 22.34
CA SER A 308 -137.26 -58.22 21.12
C SER A 308 -137.90 -59.63 21.34
N LEU A 309 -138.30 -59.96 22.57
CA LEU A 309 -138.65 -61.30 23.06
C LEU A 309 -140.08 -61.35 23.60
N VAL A 310 -140.78 -60.21 23.66
CA VAL A 310 -142.13 -60.13 24.23
C VAL A 310 -143.12 -59.68 23.16
N SER A 311 -143.40 -60.56 22.19
CA SER A 311 -144.54 -60.42 21.27
C SER A 311 -145.88 -60.81 21.92
N GLU A 312 -145.90 -60.87 23.25
CA GLU A 312 -147.02 -61.37 24.05
C GLU A 312 -147.49 -60.26 25.00
N ARG A 313 -148.81 -60.08 25.10
CA ARG A 313 -149.40 -59.01 25.93
C ARG A 313 -148.98 -59.17 27.39
N VAL A 314 -148.31 -58.15 27.96
CA VAL A 314 -147.89 -58.10 29.37
C VAL A 314 -148.99 -57.54 30.26
N TRP A 315 -149.15 -58.12 31.45
CA TRP A 315 -150.03 -57.53 32.47
C TRP A 315 -149.37 -56.30 33.10
N ILE A 316 -150.02 -55.15 32.94
CA ILE A 316 -149.67 -53.90 33.62
C ILE A 316 -150.60 -53.67 34.81
N GLY A 317 -150.32 -52.65 35.63
CA GLY A 317 -151.10 -52.37 36.83
C GLY A 317 -152.52 -51.88 36.60
N LEU A 318 -153.05 -51.93 35.38
CA LEU A 318 -154.39 -51.45 35.01
C LEU A 318 -155.39 -52.61 34.98
N SER A 319 -156.53 -52.48 35.67
CA SER A 319 -157.61 -53.47 35.64
C SER A 319 -158.98 -52.85 35.91
N ASP A 320 -160.04 -53.49 35.43
CA ASP A 320 -161.45 -53.12 35.62
C ASP A 320 -162.23 -54.14 36.48
N ARG A 321 -161.51 -54.96 37.27
CA ARG A 321 -162.08 -56.09 38.02
C ARG A 321 -163.07 -55.72 39.13
N GLU A 322 -162.99 -54.50 39.67
CA GLU A 322 -163.94 -54.05 40.70
C GLU A 322 -165.31 -53.68 40.09
N GLN A 323 -165.29 -53.09 38.90
CA GLN A 323 -166.49 -52.63 38.19
C GLN A 323 -166.19 -52.67 36.69
N GLU A 324 -166.80 -53.65 36.01
CA GLU A 324 -166.58 -53.87 34.59
C GLU A 324 -166.93 -52.61 33.78
N GLY A 325 -165.98 -52.16 32.96
CA GLY A 325 -166.04 -50.87 32.25
C GLY A 325 -165.35 -49.69 32.93
N ASN A 326 -164.84 -49.81 34.17
CA ASN A 326 -164.11 -48.75 34.88
C ASN A 326 -162.65 -49.16 35.22
N MET A 327 -161.71 -48.78 34.36
CA MET A 327 -160.28 -49.09 34.49
C MET A 327 -159.61 -48.28 35.63
N LYS A 328 -158.99 -48.97 36.59
CA LYS A 328 -158.20 -48.39 37.68
C LYS A 328 -156.80 -48.99 37.75
N TRP A 329 -155.82 -48.18 38.14
CA TRP A 329 -154.47 -48.66 38.45
C TRP A 329 -154.42 -49.38 39.81
N VAL A 330 -153.38 -50.17 40.04
CA VAL A 330 -153.13 -50.89 41.31
C VAL A 330 -153.12 -49.96 42.55
N GLU A 331 -152.85 -48.67 42.39
CA GLU A 331 -152.91 -47.65 43.46
C GLU A 331 -154.31 -47.03 43.66
N ASN A 332 -155.36 -47.58 43.03
CA ASN A 332 -156.73 -47.06 43.01
C ASN A 332 -156.91 -45.70 42.31
N SER A 333 -155.95 -45.27 41.50
CA SER A 333 -156.09 -44.06 40.66
C SER A 333 -156.87 -44.37 39.36
N PRO A 334 -157.83 -43.51 38.95
CA PRO A 334 -158.58 -43.72 37.72
C PRO A 334 -157.69 -43.51 36.48
N LEU A 335 -157.95 -44.24 35.40
CA LEU A 335 -157.25 -44.03 34.12
C LEU A 335 -157.56 -42.61 33.59
N LYS A 336 -156.54 -41.75 33.53
CA LYS A 336 -156.67 -40.40 32.97
C LYS A 336 -156.79 -40.47 31.44
N GLN A 337 -157.85 -39.87 30.89
CA GLN A 337 -158.15 -39.82 29.45
C GLN A 337 -156.98 -39.14 28.69
N GLY A 338 -156.26 -39.88 27.84
CA GLY A 338 -155.07 -39.40 27.10
C GLY A 338 -153.97 -40.45 26.91
N PHE A 339 -153.93 -41.48 27.76
CA PHE A 339 -152.99 -42.61 27.65
C PHE A 339 -153.66 -43.81 26.94
N TYR A 340 -154.02 -43.65 25.66
CA TYR A 340 -154.74 -44.68 24.89
C TYR A 340 -153.86 -45.55 23.97
N TRP A 341 -152.54 -45.46 24.09
CA TRP A 341 -151.61 -46.23 23.27
C TRP A 341 -150.56 -46.87 24.19
N LEU A 342 -150.75 -48.16 24.47
CA LEU A 342 -149.64 -49.00 24.93
C LEU A 342 -148.80 -49.35 23.71
N CYS A 343 -147.48 -49.23 23.87
CA CYS A 343 -146.49 -49.93 23.04
C CYS A 343 -146.85 -51.44 23.02
#